data_AF-A0A812PVM1-F1
#
_entry.id   AF-A0A812PVM1-F1
#
_cell.length_a   1.000
_cell.length_b   1.000
_cell.length_c   1.000
_cell.angle_alpha   90.00
_cell.angle_beta   90.00
_cell.angle_gamma   90.00
#
_symmetry.space_group_name_H-M   'P 1'
#
loop_
_entity.id
_entity.type
_entity.pdbx_description
1 polymer ?
#
loop_
_entity_poly.entity_id
_entity_poly.type
_entity_poly.pdbx_seq_one_letter_code
_entity_poly.pdbx_strand_id
1 'polypeptide(L)'
;MLCQDQFETFVPYRVVTQAPCDDERQERLKLVEEGDKTWREVRRDGTCCTGGVATCCCCPCNTLACLTSQEVVTEEIFYISDSMDPPDKPFRKAVSRNPCLLWNWRLLGWLLTYSALHFALPVLDGIFEGLGLARLPTALNMLMLTLVMWATVVAAAYACYRPSMGIKYCVMVAIIIGIPVVYNQMTTTTS
;
A
#
# COMPACT_ATOMS: atom_id res chain seq x y z
N MET A 1 -12.55 19.71 -44.93
CA MET A 1 -12.99 18.30 -45.01
C MET A 1 -11.98 17.52 -44.17
N LEU A 2 -12.44 17.03 -43.02
CA LEU A 2 -11.62 16.47 -41.95
C LEU A 2 -11.23 15.02 -42.30
N CYS A 3 -9.95 14.78 -42.59
CA CYS A 3 -9.36 13.48 -42.29
C CYS A 3 -9.08 13.49 -40.79
N GLN A 4 -10.08 13.08 -40.01
CA GLN A 4 -9.91 12.77 -38.60
C GLN A 4 -9.25 11.39 -38.56
N ASP A 5 -7.93 11.40 -38.38
CA ASP A 5 -7.12 10.21 -38.30
C ASP A 5 -7.69 9.24 -37.26
N GLN A 6 -7.83 7.98 -37.68
CA GLN A 6 -8.18 6.82 -36.87
C GLN A 6 -7.02 6.37 -35.95
N PHE A 7 -6.20 7.30 -35.47
CA PHE A 7 -5.30 7.00 -34.37
C PHE A 7 -6.12 7.06 -33.10
N GLU A 8 -6.67 5.91 -32.70
CA GLU A 8 -7.05 5.63 -31.30
C GLU A 8 -5.83 5.96 -30.45
N THR A 9 -5.74 7.23 -30.04
CA THR A 9 -4.59 7.75 -29.34
C THR A 9 -4.72 7.17 -27.95
N PHE A 10 -3.92 6.15 -27.66
CA PHE A 10 -3.87 5.57 -26.33
C PHE A 10 -3.54 6.69 -25.35
N VAL A 11 -4.54 7.09 -24.57
CA VAL A 11 -4.38 8.07 -23.50
C VAL A 11 -3.39 7.45 -22.50
N PRO A 12 -2.38 8.20 -22.02
CA PRO A 12 -1.42 7.68 -21.05
C PRO A 12 -2.18 7.02 -19.89
N TYR A 13 -1.72 5.83 -19.48
CA TYR A 13 -2.34 5.09 -18.39
C TYR A 13 -2.32 5.95 -17.12
N ARG A 14 -3.51 6.34 -16.64
CA ARG A 14 -3.70 7.16 -15.43
C ARG A 14 -4.41 6.34 -14.36
N VAL A 15 -4.02 6.55 -13.11
CA VAL A 15 -4.68 5.90 -11.97
C VAL A 15 -6.02 6.60 -11.74
N VAL A 16 -7.12 5.93 -12.08
CA VAL A 16 -8.47 6.41 -11.74
C VAL A 16 -8.80 6.03 -10.30
N THR A 17 -9.21 7.01 -9.50
CA THR A 17 -9.63 6.77 -8.13
C THR A 17 -10.96 6.01 -8.12
N GLN A 18 -10.96 4.83 -7.49
CA GLN A 18 -12.17 4.02 -7.28
C GLN A 18 -12.69 4.24 -5.87
N ALA A 19 -13.98 4.55 -5.75
CA ALA A 19 -14.69 4.55 -4.47
C ALA A 19 -15.38 3.18 -4.27
N PRO A 20 -15.50 2.70 -3.03
CA PRO A 20 -16.01 1.35 -2.73
C PRO A 20 -17.48 1.11 -3.16
N CYS A 21 -18.19 2.14 -3.62
CA CYS A 21 -19.59 2.08 -4.04
C CYS A 21 -19.82 2.77 -5.39
N ASP A 22 -18.80 2.91 -6.24
CA ASP A 22 -19.00 3.47 -7.58
C ASP A 22 -19.80 2.49 -8.45
N ASP A 23 -20.80 3.02 -9.15
CA ASP A 23 -21.53 2.29 -10.19
C ASP A 23 -20.69 2.25 -11.49
N GLU A 24 -20.92 1.26 -12.35
CA GLU A 24 -20.14 1.06 -13.61
C GLU A 24 -20.19 2.33 -14.49
N ARG A 25 -21.32 3.04 -14.47
CA ARG A 25 -21.48 4.31 -15.18
C ARG A 25 -20.60 5.42 -14.58
N GLN A 26 -20.46 5.46 -13.26
CA GLN A 26 -19.60 6.45 -12.58
C GLN A 26 -18.13 6.16 -12.84
N GLU A 27 -17.73 4.88 -12.88
CA GLU A 27 -16.36 4.50 -13.27
C GLU A 27 -16.02 4.99 -14.69
N ARG A 28 -16.93 4.80 -15.64
CA ARG A 28 -16.75 5.29 -17.01
C ARG A 28 -16.66 6.82 -17.09
N LEU A 29 -17.47 7.55 -16.31
CA LEU A 29 -17.40 9.01 -16.27
C LEU A 29 -16.09 9.51 -15.68
N LYS A 30 -15.59 8.88 -14.61
CA LYS A 30 -14.29 9.20 -14.00
C LYS A 30 -13.13 8.95 -14.96
N LEU A 31 -13.20 7.90 -15.77
CA LEU A 31 -12.20 7.61 -16.82
C LEU A 31 -12.16 8.74 -17.88
N VAL A 32 -13.32 9.25 -18.29
CA VAL A 32 -13.40 10.36 -19.24
C VAL A 32 -12.88 11.65 -18.61
N GLU A 33 -13.29 11.96 -17.37
CA GLU A 33 -12.84 13.15 -16.64
C GLU A 33 -11.32 13.16 -16.43
N GLU A 34 -10.73 12.03 -16.04
CA GLU A 34 -9.26 11.90 -15.91
C GLU A 34 -8.53 11.98 -17.26
N GLY A 35 -9.17 11.56 -18.34
CA GLY A 35 -8.67 11.71 -19.70
C GLY A 35 -8.62 13.17 -20.14
N ASP A 36 -9.58 13.98 -19.72
CA ASP A 36 -9.70 15.40 -20.09
C ASP A 36 -8.80 16.34 -19.28
N LYS A 37 -8.26 15.90 -18.13
CA LYS A 37 -7.38 16.72 -17.29
C LYS A 37 -6.09 17.14 -18.01
N THR A 38 -5.80 18.43 -17.92
CA THR A 38 -4.56 19.01 -18.46
C THR A 38 -3.34 18.62 -17.63
N TRP A 39 -2.15 18.60 -18.25
CA TRP A 39 -0.89 18.30 -17.56
C TRP A 39 -0.63 19.13 -16.30
N ARG A 40 -1.09 20.39 -16.30
CA ARG A 40 -0.92 21.29 -15.16
C ARG A 40 -1.80 20.86 -13.98
N GLU A 41 -2.98 20.30 -14.25
CA GLU A 41 -3.90 19.77 -13.24
C GLU A 41 -3.37 18.46 -12.67
N VAL A 42 -2.92 17.53 -13.52
CA VAL A 42 -2.33 16.25 -13.07
C VAL A 42 -1.14 16.47 -12.13
N ARG A 43 -0.25 17.41 -12.47
CA ARG A 43 0.90 17.74 -11.61
C ARG A 43 0.49 18.36 -10.28
N ARG A 44 -0.68 18.98 -10.22
CA ARG A 44 -1.26 19.56 -9.00
C ARG A 44 -1.84 18.48 -8.11
N ASP A 45 -2.51 17.49 -8.72
CA ASP A 45 -3.13 16.35 -8.03
C ASP A 45 -2.10 15.43 -7.36
N GLY A 46 -0.87 15.36 -7.88
CA GLY A 46 0.23 14.61 -7.28
C GLY A 46 0.84 15.21 -6.00
N THR A 47 0.36 16.36 -5.51
CA THR A 47 0.89 16.97 -4.27
C THR A 47 0.26 16.34 -3.02
N CYS A 48 1.08 15.95 -2.03
CA CYS A 48 0.63 15.34 -0.75
C CYS A 48 -0.55 16.12 -0.13
N CYS A 49 -1.35 15.45 0.72
CA CYS A 49 -2.53 15.87 1.49
C CYS A 49 -2.58 17.30 2.08
N THR A 50 -1.49 18.07 2.02
CA THR A 50 -1.34 19.43 2.55
C THR A 50 -0.95 20.50 1.51
N GLY A 51 -0.94 20.19 0.21
CA GLY A 51 -0.79 21.10 -0.96
C GLY A 51 -0.15 22.48 -0.72
N GLY A 52 1.12 22.68 -1.13
CA GLY A 52 1.77 24.02 -1.10
C GLY A 52 3.29 23.99 -1.13
N VAL A 53 3.95 25.16 -1.25
CA VAL A 53 5.42 25.29 -1.42
C VAL A 53 6.23 24.82 -0.19
N ALA A 54 5.58 24.72 0.98
CA ALA A 54 6.17 24.18 2.21
C ALA A 54 6.04 22.65 2.37
N THR A 55 5.41 21.94 1.42
CA THR A 55 5.17 20.48 1.51
C THR A 55 6.41 19.61 1.25
N CYS A 56 7.53 20.19 0.82
CA CYS A 56 8.67 19.44 0.31
C CYS A 56 9.32 18.50 1.35
N CYS A 57 9.32 18.84 2.65
CA CYS A 57 10.06 18.07 3.67
C CYS A 57 9.27 17.66 4.91
N CYS A 58 8.06 18.18 5.13
CA CYS A 58 7.33 17.98 6.40
C CYS A 58 6.26 16.88 6.34
N CYS A 59 5.84 16.47 5.14
CA CYS A 59 4.92 15.35 4.95
C CYS A 59 5.74 14.06 4.78
N PRO A 60 5.63 13.05 5.67
CA PRO A 60 6.33 11.77 5.50
C PRO A 60 5.98 11.08 4.18
N CYS A 61 4.80 11.36 3.60
CA CYS A 61 4.43 10.89 2.27
C CYS A 61 5.33 11.47 1.16
N ASN A 62 5.82 12.71 1.30
CA ASN A 62 6.71 13.31 0.31
C ASN A 62 8.14 12.77 0.45
N THR A 63 8.62 12.53 1.67
CA THR A 63 9.89 11.84 1.90
C THR A 63 9.86 10.43 1.34
N LEU A 64 8.79 9.68 1.59
CA LEU A 64 8.57 8.38 0.96
C LEU A 64 8.51 8.52 -0.57
N ALA A 65 7.67 9.39 -1.10
CA ALA A 65 7.52 9.57 -2.54
C ALA A 65 8.86 9.96 -3.20
N CYS A 66 9.68 10.81 -2.58
CA CYS A 66 11.02 11.14 -3.09
C CYS A 66 11.94 9.91 -3.06
N LEU A 67 12.02 9.20 -1.93
CA LEU A 67 12.87 8.02 -1.77
C LEU A 67 12.43 6.83 -2.63
N THR A 68 11.14 6.74 -2.93
CA THR A 68 10.54 5.64 -3.69
C THR A 68 10.03 6.08 -5.05
N SER A 69 10.34 7.29 -5.51
CA SER A 69 9.84 7.86 -6.78
C SER A 69 10.24 7.00 -7.97
N GLN A 70 11.43 6.40 -7.92
CA GLN A 70 11.94 5.52 -8.98
C GLN A 70 11.34 4.10 -8.93
N GLU A 71 10.67 3.72 -7.85
CA GLU A 71 10.23 2.33 -7.59
C GLU A 71 8.70 2.18 -7.52
N VAL A 72 8.02 3.15 -6.92
CA VAL A 72 6.60 3.10 -6.58
C VAL A 72 5.76 3.92 -7.56
N VAL A 73 6.32 5.00 -8.11
CA VAL A 73 5.70 5.70 -9.23
C VAL A 73 6.04 4.89 -10.47
N THR A 74 5.06 4.15 -10.98
CA THR A 74 5.16 3.61 -12.34
C THR A 74 5.49 4.77 -13.25
N GLU A 75 6.64 4.72 -13.94
CA GLU A 75 6.89 5.66 -15.03
C GLU A 75 5.69 5.54 -15.97
N GLU A 76 4.86 6.58 -16.02
CA GLU A 76 3.73 6.59 -16.95
C GLU A 76 4.33 6.45 -18.35
N ILE A 77 3.83 5.51 -19.14
CA ILE A 77 4.32 5.34 -20.51
C ILE A 77 3.73 6.49 -21.32
N PHE A 78 4.49 7.58 -21.44
CA PHE A 78 4.02 8.83 -22.03
C PHE A 78 3.86 8.80 -23.56
N TYR A 79 4.48 7.83 -24.24
CA TYR A 79 4.40 7.73 -25.69
C TYR A 79 4.83 6.34 -26.19
N ILE A 80 3.92 5.63 -26.86
CA ILE A 80 4.24 4.44 -27.67
C ILE A 80 4.15 4.90 -29.12
N SER A 81 5.31 5.05 -29.76
CA SER A 81 5.37 5.24 -31.21
C SER A 81 5.35 3.88 -31.89
N ASP A 82 4.52 3.72 -32.92
CA ASP A 82 4.56 2.54 -33.82
C ASP A 82 5.92 2.39 -34.52
N SER A 83 6.76 3.43 -34.49
CA SER A 83 8.12 3.39 -35.04
C SER A 83 9.15 2.73 -34.13
N MET A 84 8.79 2.32 -32.91
CA MET A 84 9.72 1.64 -31.99
C MET A 84 9.62 0.12 -32.13
N ASP A 85 10.63 -0.47 -32.75
CA ASP A 85 10.78 -1.93 -32.88
C ASP A 85 11.78 -2.46 -31.82
N PRO A 86 11.39 -3.36 -30.90
CA PRO A 86 10.06 -3.94 -30.71
C PRO A 86 9.11 -3.02 -29.92
N PRO A 87 7.78 -3.12 -30.16
CA PRO A 87 6.75 -2.29 -29.51
C PRO A 87 6.71 -2.46 -27.97
N ASP A 88 7.26 -3.55 -27.45
CA ASP A 88 7.35 -3.85 -26.01
C ASP A 88 8.45 -3.05 -25.28
N LYS A 89 9.37 -2.43 -26.01
CA LYS A 89 10.56 -1.75 -25.46
C LYS A 89 10.22 -0.64 -24.44
N PRO A 90 9.25 0.25 -24.67
CA PRO A 90 8.82 1.22 -23.65
C PRO A 90 8.21 0.56 -22.41
N PHE A 91 7.46 -0.54 -22.56
CA PHE A 91 6.90 -1.28 -21.42
C PHE A 91 7.97 -1.95 -20.56
N ARG A 92 9.04 -2.47 -21.18
CA ARG A 92 10.18 -3.03 -20.44
C ARG A 92 10.96 -1.96 -19.65
N LYS A 93 10.94 -0.72 -20.14
CA LYS A 93 11.65 0.40 -19.50
C LYS A 93 10.84 1.01 -18.36
N ALA A 94 9.54 1.20 -18.55
CA ALA A 94 8.64 1.81 -17.58
C ALA A 94 8.35 0.94 -16.34
N VAL A 95 8.70 -0.35 -16.38
CA VAL A 95 8.32 -1.33 -15.36
C VAL A 95 9.54 -2.06 -14.77
N SER A 96 10.74 -1.47 -14.79
CA SER A 96 11.87 -2.05 -14.03
C SER A 96 11.70 -1.77 -12.53
N ARG A 97 10.68 -2.36 -11.91
CA ARG A 97 10.57 -2.43 -10.45
C ARG A 97 11.69 -3.34 -9.97
N ASN A 98 12.56 -2.87 -9.09
CA ASN A 98 13.56 -3.74 -8.48
C ASN A 98 12.91 -4.46 -7.29
N PRO A 99 12.49 -5.74 -7.43
CA PRO A 99 11.82 -6.44 -6.34
C PRO A 99 12.69 -6.50 -5.08
N CYS A 100 14.02 -6.49 -5.23
CA CYS A 100 14.95 -6.50 -4.11
C CYS A 100 14.85 -5.22 -3.27
N LEU A 101 14.76 -4.05 -3.91
CA LEU A 101 14.68 -2.77 -3.21
C LEU A 101 13.34 -2.63 -2.47
N LEU A 102 12.23 -3.04 -3.09
CA LEU A 102 10.92 -3.14 -2.42
C LEU A 102 10.98 -4.05 -1.18
N TRP A 103 11.59 -5.22 -1.29
CA TRP A 103 11.76 -6.12 -0.16
C TRP A 103 12.66 -5.54 0.94
N ASN A 104 13.72 -4.82 0.59
CA ASN A 104 14.57 -4.13 1.57
C ASN A 104 13.78 -3.08 2.37
N TRP A 105 12.94 -2.28 1.72
CA TRP A 105 12.08 -1.32 2.41
C TRP A 105 11.05 -2.00 3.32
N ARG A 106 10.47 -3.12 2.88
CA ARG A 106 9.58 -3.92 3.72
C ARG A 106 10.31 -4.47 4.94
N LEU A 107 11.48 -5.08 4.76
CA LEU A 107 12.29 -5.60 5.85
C LEU A 107 12.70 -4.50 6.83
N LEU A 108 13.10 -3.33 6.32
CA LEU A 108 13.44 -2.18 7.15
C LEU A 108 12.22 -1.71 7.97
N GLY A 109 11.05 -1.60 7.34
CA GLY A 109 9.81 -1.27 8.05
C GLY A 109 9.49 -2.28 9.16
N TRP A 110 9.64 -3.57 8.89
CA TRP A 110 9.46 -4.63 9.90
C TRP A 110 10.42 -4.50 11.07
N LEU A 111 11.71 -4.28 10.80
CA LEU A 111 12.72 -4.07 11.83
C LEU A 111 12.44 -2.83 12.68
N LEU A 112 12.01 -1.74 12.06
CA LEU A 112 11.61 -0.52 12.78
C LEU A 112 10.38 -0.76 13.67
N THR A 113 9.34 -1.44 13.16
CA THR A 113 8.15 -1.76 13.97
C THR A 113 8.51 -2.67 15.15
N TYR A 114 9.31 -3.70 14.90
CA TYR A 114 9.77 -4.62 15.94
C TYR A 114 10.58 -3.89 17.02
N SER A 115 11.49 -3.00 16.59
CA SER A 115 12.32 -2.21 17.51
C SER A 115 11.47 -1.24 18.34
N ALA A 116 10.50 -0.57 17.70
CA ALA A 116 9.58 0.34 18.39
C ALA A 116 8.74 -0.40 19.45
N LEU A 117 8.23 -1.59 19.10
CA LEU A 117 7.52 -2.45 20.04
C LEU A 117 8.42 -2.87 21.21
N HIS A 118 9.69 -3.20 20.95
CA HIS A 118 10.65 -3.54 21.99
C HIS A 118 10.82 -2.44 23.04
N PHE A 119 10.91 -1.18 22.60
CA PHE A 119 10.94 -0.05 23.52
C PHE A 119 9.61 0.19 24.23
N ALA A 120 8.49 -0.21 23.63
CA ALA A 120 7.15 -0.11 24.22
C ALA A 120 6.80 -1.26 25.18
N LEU A 121 7.63 -2.32 25.26
CA LEU A 121 7.39 -3.52 26.07
C LEU A 121 6.92 -3.24 27.51
N PRO A 122 7.58 -2.37 28.32
CA PRO A 122 7.17 -2.16 29.71
C PRO A 122 5.75 -1.60 29.86
N VAL A 123 5.22 -0.95 28.82
CA VAL A 123 3.83 -0.46 28.78
C VAL A 123 2.87 -1.57 28.33
N LEU A 124 3.34 -2.50 27.50
CA LEU A 124 2.56 -3.59 26.94
C LEU A 124 2.47 -4.83 27.86
N ASP A 125 3.35 -4.96 28.85
CA ASP A 125 3.38 -6.13 29.76
C ASP A 125 2.03 -6.38 30.44
N GLY A 126 1.35 -5.33 30.93
CA GLY A 126 0.02 -5.47 31.53
C GLY A 126 -1.06 -5.96 30.54
N ILE A 127 -0.91 -5.64 29.25
CA ILE A 127 -1.81 -6.14 28.20
C ILE A 127 -1.54 -7.63 27.94
N PHE A 128 -0.26 -8.05 27.92
CA PHE A 128 0.09 -9.45 27.75
C PHE A 128 -0.37 -10.33 28.90
N GLU A 129 -0.29 -9.84 30.14
CA GLU A 129 -0.85 -10.53 31.30
C GLU A 129 -2.37 -10.66 31.20
N GLY A 130 -3.09 -9.59 30.86
CA GLY A 130 -4.54 -9.61 30.70
C GLY A 130 -5.05 -10.55 29.60
N LEU A 131 -4.26 -10.73 28.54
CA LEU A 131 -4.56 -11.68 27.45
C LEU A 131 -4.07 -13.11 27.72
N GLY A 132 -3.44 -13.37 28.87
CA GLY A 132 -2.83 -14.66 29.20
C GLY A 132 -1.60 -15.01 28.36
N LEU A 133 -1.08 -14.05 27.58
CA LEU A 133 0.07 -14.21 26.68
C LEU A 133 1.42 -14.16 27.42
N ALA A 134 1.44 -13.81 28.71
CA ALA A 134 2.65 -13.75 29.53
C ALA A 134 3.43 -15.08 29.61
N ARG A 135 2.80 -16.21 29.28
CA ARG A 135 3.43 -17.54 29.24
C ARG A 135 4.29 -17.77 28.00
N LEU A 136 4.06 -17.01 26.93
CA LEU A 136 4.82 -17.14 25.71
C LEU A 136 6.15 -16.37 25.82
N PRO A 137 7.22 -16.84 25.15
CA PRO A 137 8.47 -16.09 25.10
C PRO A 137 8.23 -14.67 24.61
N THR A 138 8.83 -13.67 25.26
CA THR A 138 8.66 -12.25 24.91
C THR A 138 8.91 -11.99 23.43
N ALA A 139 9.95 -12.62 22.85
CA ALA A 139 10.26 -12.51 21.43
C ALA A 139 9.11 -12.97 20.51
N LEU A 140 8.37 -14.03 20.91
CA LEU A 140 7.22 -14.52 20.18
C LEU A 140 6.04 -13.54 20.27
N ASN A 141 5.78 -12.99 21.45
CA ASN A 141 4.77 -11.93 21.66
C ASN A 141 5.04 -10.70 20.79
N MET A 142 6.30 -10.26 20.71
CA MET A 142 6.70 -9.14 19.85
C MET A 142 6.55 -9.44 18.37
N LEU A 143 6.93 -10.64 17.94
CA LEU A 143 6.75 -11.06 16.56
C LEU A 143 5.27 -11.08 16.17
N MET A 144 4.41 -11.62 17.04
CA MET A 144 2.95 -11.67 16.83
C MET A 144 2.34 -10.26 16.77
N LEU A 145 2.71 -9.36 17.69
CA LEU A 145 2.24 -7.97 17.62
C LEU A 145 2.71 -7.26 16.36
N THR A 146 3.96 -7.48 15.93
CA THR A 146 4.49 -6.90 14.69
C THR A 146 3.67 -7.37 13.48
N LEU A 147 3.41 -8.68 13.41
CA LEU A 147 2.56 -9.30 12.38
C LEU A 147 1.14 -8.71 12.37
N VAL A 148 0.52 -8.59 13.55
CA VAL A 148 -0.83 -8.02 13.70
C VAL A 148 -0.84 -6.56 13.24
N MET A 149 0.10 -5.73 13.69
CA MET A 149 0.21 -4.32 13.30
C MET A 149 0.38 -4.16 11.79
N TRP A 150 1.22 -4.98 11.16
CA TRP A 150 1.39 -4.95 9.70
C TRP A 150 0.11 -5.39 8.98
N ALA A 151 -0.50 -6.49 9.42
CA ALA A 151 -1.71 -7.01 8.80
C ALA A 151 -2.91 -6.05 8.97
N THR A 152 -3.03 -5.33 10.09
CA THR A 152 -4.07 -4.31 10.28
C THR A 152 -3.84 -3.08 9.40
N VAL A 153 -2.60 -2.59 9.29
CA VAL A 153 -2.27 -1.48 8.37
C VAL A 153 -2.59 -1.88 6.93
N VAL A 154 -2.22 -3.10 6.52
CA VAL A 154 -2.52 -3.63 5.18
C VAL A 154 -4.02 -3.81 4.99
N ALA A 155 -4.75 -4.33 5.98
CA ALA A 155 -6.20 -4.46 5.94
C ALA A 155 -6.88 -3.10 5.78
N ALA A 156 -6.46 -2.09 6.54
CA ALA A 156 -7.00 -0.73 6.46
C ALA A 156 -6.72 -0.09 5.11
N ALA A 157 -5.51 -0.24 4.58
CA ALA A 157 -5.16 0.23 3.25
C ALA A 157 -6.04 -0.45 2.17
N TYR A 158 -6.18 -1.78 2.22
CA TYR A 158 -7.01 -2.50 1.25
C TYR A 158 -8.51 -2.33 1.47
N ALA A 159 -8.99 -1.99 2.66
CA ALA A 159 -10.41 -1.76 2.91
C ALA A 159 -10.94 -0.60 2.04
N CYS A 160 -10.11 0.40 1.75
CA CYS A 160 -10.47 1.54 0.91
C CYS A 160 -10.52 1.19 -0.59
N TYR A 161 -9.60 0.35 -1.08
CA TYR A 161 -9.43 0.10 -2.53
C TYR A 161 -9.98 -1.25 -3.00
N ARG A 162 -9.91 -2.29 -2.16
CA ARG A 162 -10.29 -3.68 -2.46
C ARG A 162 -10.83 -4.37 -1.20
N PRO A 163 -12.10 -4.11 -0.81
CA PRO A 163 -12.63 -4.53 0.48
C PRO A 163 -12.57 -6.05 0.70
N SER A 164 -12.72 -6.85 -0.36
CA SER A 164 -12.57 -8.31 -0.30
C SER A 164 -11.17 -8.77 0.12
N MET A 165 -10.12 -8.03 -0.28
CA MET A 165 -8.75 -8.29 0.19
C MET A 165 -8.57 -7.81 1.63
N GLY A 166 -9.15 -6.65 1.99
CA GLY A 166 -9.16 -6.17 3.38
C GLY A 166 -9.73 -7.19 4.35
N ILE A 167 -10.87 -7.81 4.02
CA ILE A 167 -11.50 -8.87 4.83
C ILE A 167 -10.53 -10.05 5.05
N LYS A 168 -9.80 -10.49 4.01
CA LYS A 168 -8.82 -11.60 4.14
C LYS A 168 -7.74 -11.27 5.16
N TYR A 169 -7.23 -10.04 5.16
CA TYR A 169 -6.24 -9.61 6.15
C TYR A 169 -6.83 -9.48 7.56
N CYS A 170 -8.08 -9.03 7.71
CA CYS A 170 -8.77 -9.04 9.00
C CYS A 170 -8.92 -10.47 9.57
N VAL A 171 -9.27 -11.44 8.72
CA VAL A 171 -9.34 -12.86 9.13
C VAL A 171 -7.95 -13.37 9.54
N MET A 172 -6.90 -13.01 8.80
CA MET A 172 -5.52 -13.37 9.17
C MET A 172 -5.12 -12.80 10.54
N VAL A 173 -5.46 -11.53 10.83
CA VAL A 173 -5.25 -10.92 12.16
C VAL A 173 -5.98 -11.70 13.24
N ALA A 174 -7.25 -12.04 13.03
CA ALA A 174 -8.04 -12.80 13.98
C ALA A 174 -7.43 -14.19 14.27
N ILE A 175 -6.88 -14.86 13.24
CA ILE A 175 -6.19 -16.15 13.40
C ILE A 175 -4.90 -15.99 14.22
N ILE A 176 -4.08 -14.99 13.92
CA ILE A 176 -2.80 -14.75 14.62
C ILE A 176 -3.03 -14.48 16.11
N ILE A 177 -4.09 -13.74 16.46
CA ILE A 177 -4.45 -13.47 17.86
C ILE A 177 -5.14 -14.68 18.50
N GLY A 178 -6.02 -15.37 17.76
CA GLY A 178 -6.84 -16.46 18.27
C GLY A 178 -6.04 -17.71 18.66
N ILE A 179 -5.02 -18.08 17.87
CA ILE A 179 -4.21 -19.29 18.13
C ILE A 179 -3.56 -19.26 19.53
N PRO A 180 -2.81 -18.20 19.91
CA PRO A 180 -2.23 -18.06 21.25
C PRO A 180 -3.25 -18.11 22.38
N VAL A 181 -4.40 -17.44 22.21
CA VAL A 181 -5.45 -17.37 23.24
C VAL A 181 -6.03 -18.77 23.49
N VAL A 182 -6.37 -19.49 22.42
CA VAL A 182 -6.88 -20.86 22.51
C VAL A 182 -5.84 -21.80 23.11
N TYR A 183 -4.57 -21.70 22.69
CA TYR A 183 -3.48 -22.49 23.25
C TYR A 183 -3.34 -22.28 24.76
N ASN A 184 -3.38 -21.02 25.22
CA ASN A 184 -3.28 -20.72 26.64
C ASN A 184 -4.47 -21.29 27.44
N GLN A 185 -5.69 -21.18 26.92
CA GLN A 185 -6.88 -21.78 27.55
C GLN A 185 -6.78 -23.29 27.70
N MET A 186 -6.23 -23.99 26.70
CA MET A 186 -6.02 -25.44 26.81
C MET A 186 -5.03 -25.78 27.92
N THR A 187 -3.90 -25.06 28.01
CA THR A 187 -2.89 -25.33 29.05
C THR A 187 -3.37 -25.04 30.47
N THR A 188 -4.30 -24.11 30.68
CA THR A 188 -4.88 -23.83 32.00
C THR A 188 -5.83 -24.93 32.49
N THR A 189 -6.45 -25.70 31.60
CA THR A 189 -7.38 -26.77 32.01
C THR A 189 -6.68 -28.05 32.49
N THR A 190 -5.41 -28.22 32.16
CA THR A 190 -4.63 -29.42 32.46
C THR A 190 -3.80 -29.32 33.75
N SER A 191 -3.71 -28.14 34.36
CA SER A 191 -2.98 -27.87 35.61
C SER A 191 -3.93 -27.75 36.79
#